data_AF-A0A7H8QAB1-F1
#
_entry.id   AF-A0A7H8QAB1-F1
#
_cell.length_a   1.000
_cell.length_b   1.000
_cell.length_c   1.000
_cell.angle_alpha   90.00
_cell.angle_beta   90.00
_cell.angle_gamma   90.00
#
_symmetry.space_group_name_H-M   'P 1'
#
loop_
_entity.id
_entity.type
_entity.pdbx_description
1 polymer ?
#
loop_
_entity_poly.entity_id
_entity_poly.type
_entity_poly.pdbx_seq_one_letter_code
_entity_poly.pdbx_strand_id
1 'polypeptide(L)'
;MTENYRPTKAVIDLGAIEKNLAAFKERSQGAELIAVVKADAYGHGAIEVANRAVESGVQFLAVATPDEAVYLRNHGFQTKILVLGATPASFLPVAQKEEIAVAAISLEWLQMAAAAVEPGLLPLKIHLKVDTGMRRVGVLTEEAPIAIEFIRQHPFEFAGIFTHFATADEESGELFQRQVREMKSVIDQVDDPQVLVHVSNSAAAIMHPELAYGAVRIGISMYGIAPSPYVEEKMPFKLLPALSLETEVVHVKKVKAGETLSYGATYRSEKDEWIATLPIGYADGMLRGLQGQDVLIRGERMPIVGRICMDQCMVRLNEQVPVGEKVQLIGKQRDGLVRIDEWAEKLGTIPYEIPCILTKRIPRMYH
;
A
#
# COMPACT_ATOMS: atom_id res chain seq x y z
N MET A 1 23.96 0.65 -9.65
CA MET A 1 22.80 -0.04 -10.25
C MET A 1 23.22 -1.46 -10.54
N THR A 2 22.53 -2.45 -9.98
CA THR A 2 22.69 -3.86 -10.38
C THR A 2 22.18 -4.02 -11.80
N GLU A 3 23.00 -4.58 -12.70
CA GLU A 3 22.54 -4.91 -14.05
C GLU A 3 21.43 -5.97 -13.96
N ASN A 4 20.29 -5.70 -14.60
CA ASN A 4 19.16 -6.61 -14.66
C ASN A 4 19.09 -7.23 -16.06
N TYR A 5 19.30 -8.54 -16.16
CA TYR A 5 19.32 -9.26 -17.45
C TYR A 5 17.98 -9.89 -17.85
N ARG A 6 17.04 -10.03 -16.90
CA ARG A 6 15.70 -10.56 -17.17
C ARG A 6 14.78 -9.42 -17.62
N PRO A 7 13.97 -9.57 -18.69
CA PRO A 7 13.14 -8.48 -19.20
C PRO A 7 11.94 -8.15 -18.30
N THR A 8 11.57 -9.04 -17.37
CA THR A 8 10.50 -8.82 -16.40
C THR A 8 10.84 -7.70 -15.43
N LYS A 9 9.99 -6.66 -15.35
CA LYS A 9 10.18 -5.48 -14.49
C LYS A 9 8.84 -4.89 -14.05
N ALA A 10 8.84 -4.24 -12.90
CA ALA A 10 7.76 -3.35 -12.46
C ALA A 10 8.17 -1.91 -12.78
N VAL A 11 7.36 -1.19 -13.53
CA VAL A 11 7.58 0.21 -13.87
C VAL A 11 6.70 1.06 -12.97
N ILE A 12 7.32 2.00 -12.26
CA ILE A 12 6.69 2.89 -11.28
C ILE A 12 6.72 4.31 -11.84
N ASP A 13 5.54 4.91 -12.02
CA ASP A 13 5.33 6.30 -12.44
C ASP A 13 5.27 7.19 -11.19
N LEU A 14 6.37 7.91 -10.92
CA LEU A 14 6.43 8.84 -9.78
C LEU A 14 5.60 10.10 -10.03
N GLY A 15 5.39 10.48 -11.30
CA GLY A 15 4.51 11.58 -11.69
C GLY A 15 3.04 11.28 -11.41
N ALA A 16 2.61 10.02 -11.52
CA ALA A 16 1.28 9.57 -11.11
C ALA A 16 1.09 9.73 -9.59
N ILE A 17 2.09 9.33 -8.80
CA ILE A 17 2.09 9.49 -7.34
C ILE A 17 1.96 10.96 -6.93
N GLU A 18 2.75 11.84 -7.54
CA GLU A 18 2.69 13.29 -7.33
C GLU A 18 1.30 13.86 -7.63
N LYS A 19 0.73 13.51 -8.79
CA LYS A 19 -0.60 13.97 -9.20
C LYS A 19 -1.71 13.45 -8.26
N ASN A 20 -1.61 12.21 -7.81
CA ASN A 20 -2.55 11.65 -6.85
C ASN A 20 -2.45 12.40 -5.51
N LEU A 21 -1.24 12.64 -4.99
CA LEU A 21 -1.03 13.44 -3.77
C LEU A 21 -1.57 14.87 -3.90
N ALA A 22 -1.35 15.52 -5.05
CA ALA A 22 -1.88 16.86 -5.31
C ALA A 22 -3.41 16.89 -5.26
N ALA A 23 -4.09 15.87 -5.81
CA ALA A 23 -5.55 15.77 -5.76
C ALA A 23 -6.08 15.65 -4.32
N PHE A 24 -5.36 14.93 -3.45
CA PHE A 24 -5.67 14.87 -2.01
C PHE A 24 -5.37 16.19 -1.31
N LYS A 25 -4.25 16.84 -1.61
CA LYS A 25 -3.87 18.10 -0.96
C LYS A 25 -4.92 19.19 -1.19
N GLU A 26 -5.42 19.29 -2.43
CA GLU A 26 -6.49 20.23 -2.81
C GLU A 26 -7.77 20.01 -1.99
N ARG A 27 -8.11 18.75 -1.69
CA ARG A 27 -9.38 18.36 -1.02
C ARG A 27 -9.28 18.26 0.49
N SER A 28 -8.07 18.30 1.05
CA SER A 28 -7.84 18.11 2.49
C SER A 28 -8.18 19.34 3.34
N GLN A 29 -8.76 20.40 2.76
CA GLN A 29 -9.21 21.61 3.47
C GLN A 29 -8.14 22.24 4.38
N GLY A 30 -6.87 22.20 3.96
CA GLY A 30 -5.74 22.72 4.72
C GLY A 30 -5.04 21.71 5.63
N ALA A 31 -5.62 20.53 5.85
CA ALA A 31 -4.99 19.46 6.64
C ALA A 31 -3.65 19.01 6.05
N GLU A 32 -2.77 18.51 6.93
CA GLU A 32 -1.51 17.88 6.53
C GLU A 32 -1.79 16.55 5.82
N LEU A 33 -0.95 16.20 4.84
CA LEU A 33 -0.94 14.85 4.28
C LEU A 33 0.08 14.03 5.04
N ILE A 34 -0.31 12.82 5.45
CA ILE A 34 0.60 11.79 5.93
C ILE A 34 0.69 10.71 4.85
N ALA A 35 1.83 10.63 4.14
CA ALA A 35 2.04 9.60 3.13
C ALA A 35 2.38 8.26 3.80
N VAL A 36 1.55 7.25 3.56
CA VAL A 36 1.71 5.92 4.17
C VAL A 36 2.54 5.03 3.23
N VAL A 37 3.81 4.84 3.58
CA VAL A 37 4.84 4.16 2.76
C VAL A 37 5.29 2.81 3.34
N LYS A 38 4.51 2.23 4.25
CA LYS A 38 4.72 0.86 4.77
C LYS A 38 4.72 -0.20 3.65
N ALA A 39 5.24 -1.39 3.98
CA ALA A 39 5.35 -2.53 3.08
C ALA A 39 6.08 -2.18 1.77
N ASP A 40 7.23 -1.52 1.90
CA ASP A 40 8.03 -1.03 0.77
C ASP A 40 7.21 -0.11 -0.16
N ALA A 41 6.50 0.86 0.42
CA ALA A 41 5.50 1.68 -0.25
C ALA A 41 4.49 0.84 -1.06
N TYR A 42 3.86 -0.13 -0.38
CA TYR A 42 2.89 -1.05 -0.98
C TYR A 42 3.49 -1.78 -2.19
N GLY A 43 4.76 -2.17 -2.11
CA GLY A 43 5.51 -2.85 -3.17
C GLY A 43 6.04 -1.95 -4.31
N HIS A 44 5.86 -0.63 -4.22
CA HIS A 44 6.30 0.34 -5.22
C HIS A 44 7.73 0.83 -5.01
N GLY A 45 8.33 0.60 -3.84
CA GLY A 45 9.67 1.07 -3.46
C GLY A 45 9.62 2.23 -2.48
N ALA A 46 9.93 1.96 -1.21
CA ALA A 46 9.76 2.91 -0.12
C ALA A 46 10.56 4.20 -0.30
N ILE A 47 11.82 4.10 -0.75
CA ILE A 47 12.73 5.25 -0.81
C ILE A 47 12.31 6.21 -1.93
N GLU A 48 12.10 5.69 -3.14
CA GLU A 48 11.76 6.51 -4.29
C GLU A 48 10.37 7.14 -4.16
N VAL A 49 9.39 6.40 -3.63
CA VAL A 49 8.06 6.95 -3.34
C VAL A 49 8.10 7.98 -2.23
N ALA A 50 8.82 7.72 -1.13
CA ALA A 50 8.94 8.69 -0.05
C ALA A 50 9.64 9.97 -0.51
N ASN A 51 10.72 9.87 -1.30
CA ASN A 51 11.39 11.04 -1.88
C ASN A 51 10.42 11.86 -2.74
N ARG A 52 9.69 11.20 -3.65
CA ARG A 52 8.67 11.88 -4.48
C ARG A 52 7.58 12.54 -3.64
N ALA A 53 7.11 11.89 -2.57
CA ALA A 53 6.13 12.48 -1.68
C ALA A 53 6.67 13.74 -0.98
N VAL A 54 7.92 13.70 -0.51
CA VAL A 54 8.59 14.85 0.13
C VAL A 54 8.82 16.00 -0.86
N GLU A 55 9.29 15.70 -2.06
CA GLU A 55 9.42 16.66 -3.17
C GLU A 55 8.07 17.30 -3.53
N SER A 56 6.98 16.55 -3.39
CA SER A 56 5.59 17.03 -3.58
C SER A 56 5.06 17.83 -2.38
N GLY A 57 5.88 18.10 -1.36
CA GLY A 57 5.53 18.91 -0.19
C GLY A 57 4.97 18.13 1.00
N VAL A 58 4.98 16.80 0.98
CA VAL A 58 4.56 15.98 2.14
C VAL A 58 5.68 15.96 3.19
N GLN A 59 5.40 16.45 4.39
CA GLN A 59 6.38 16.54 5.49
C GLN A 59 6.16 15.50 6.60
N PHE A 60 5.23 14.56 6.40
CA PHE A 60 4.90 13.51 7.37
C PHE A 60 4.73 12.17 6.64
N LEU A 61 5.55 11.19 7.02
CA LEU A 61 5.49 9.82 6.53
C LEU A 61 4.97 8.87 7.62
N ALA A 62 4.31 7.80 7.22
CA ALA A 62 3.88 6.75 8.13
C ALA A 62 4.25 5.36 7.63
N VAL A 63 4.71 4.52 8.55
CA VAL A 63 5.16 3.15 8.31
C VAL A 63 4.48 2.18 9.28
N ALA A 64 4.65 0.87 9.08
CA ALA A 64 4.08 -0.16 9.93
C ALA A 64 5.03 -0.58 11.06
N THR A 65 6.33 -0.66 10.79
CA THR A 65 7.30 -1.25 11.73
C THR A 65 8.43 -0.29 12.11
N PRO A 66 9.09 -0.54 13.27
CA PRO A 66 10.35 0.09 13.61
C PRO A 66 11.41 0.04 12.50
N ASP A 67 11.59 -1.12 11.89
CA ASP A 67 12.60 -1.35 10.84
C ASP A 67 12.37 -0.45 9.63
N GLU A 68 11.12 -0.26 9.22
CA GLU A 68 10.76 0.65 8.12
C GLU A 68 11.07 2.11 8.49
N ALA A 69 10.84 2.52 9.73
CA ALA A 69 11.13 3.89 10.18
C ALA A 69 12.65 4.15 10.22
N VAL A 70 13.41 3.22 10.79
CA VAL A 70 14.88 3.28 10.82
C VAL A 70 15.45 3.23 9.40
N TYR A 71 14.86 2.42 8.52
CA TYR A 71 15.25 2.36 7.12
C TYR A 71 15.12 3.72 6.43
N LEU A 72 14.01 4.45 6.64
CA LEU A 72 13.85 5.82 6.15
C LEU A 72 14.88 6.77 6.77
N ARG A 73 15.08 6.75 8.10
CA ARG A 73 16.11 7.61 8.74
C ARG A 73 17.51 7.38 8.19
N ASN A 74 17.91 6.11 8.01
CA ASN A 74 19.20 5.74 7.43
C ASN A 74 19.37 6.19 5.97
N HIS A 75 18.28 6.46 5.26
CA HIS A 75 18.29 7.04 3.90
C HIS A 75 18.18 8.57 3.89
N GLY A 76 18.32 9.22 5.05
CA GLY A 76 18.45 10.67 5.17
C GLY A 76 17.14 11.43 5.33
N PHE A 77 16.00 10.75 5.46
CA PHE A 77 14.71 11.43 5.64
C PHE A 77 14.65 12.17 6.98
N GLN A 78 14.48 13.50 6.93
CA GLN A 78 14.33 14.38 8.10
C GLN A 78 12.86 14.74 8.41
N THR A 79 11.92 14.28 7.60
CA THR A 79 10.48 14.50 7.80
C THR A 79 9.98 13.86 9.09
N LYS A 80 8.78 14.25 9.55
CA LYS A 80 8.10 13.53 10.62
C LYS A 80 7.86 12.08 10.17
N ILE A 81 8.09 11.10 11.04
CA ILE A 81 7.83 9.69 10.78
C ILE A 81 6.99 9.14 11.93
N LEU A 82 5.89 8.45 11.61
CA LEU A 82 5.03 7.76 12.55
C LEU A 82 5.04 6.24 12.28
N VAL A 83 5.36 5.44 13.30
CA VAL A 83 5.12 4.00 13.29
C VAL A 83 3.68 3.73 13.75
N LEU A 84 2.84 3.24 12.82
CA LEU A 84 1.42 2.96 13.06
C LEU A 84 1.17 1.63 13.79
N GLY A 85 2.13 0.72 13.73
CA GLY A 85 2.07 -0.60 14.34
C GLY A 85 2.59 -0.63 15.78
N ALA A 86 2.55 -1.81 16.39
CA ALA A 86 3.14 -2.04 17.70
C ALA A 86 4.66 -1.85 17.64
N THR A 87 5.23 -1.23 18.67
CA THR A 87 6.68 -1.07 18.82
C THR A 87 7.15 -1.74 20.11
N PRO A 88 8.24 -2.52 20.08
CA PRO A 88 8.78 -3.16 21.28
C PRO A 88 9.56 -2.16 22.14
N ALA A 89 9.69 -2.47 23.44
CA ALA A 89 10.47 -1.68 24.41
C ALA A 89 11.87 -1.31 23.90
N SER A 90 12.55 -2.28 23.29
CA SER A 90 13.92 -2.13 22.77
C SER A 90 14.06 -1.07 21.67
N PHE A 91 12.96 -0.64 21.04
CA PHE A 91 12.98 0.38 20.01
C PHE A 91 12.81 1.80 20.56
N LEU A 92 12.26 1.98 21.77
CA LEU A 92 11.85 3.30 22.24
C LEU A 92 13.00 4.28 22.46
N PRO A 93 14.19 3.86 22.95
CA PRO A 93 15.36 4.74 22.99
C PRO A 93 15.81 5.19 21.59
N VAL A 94 15.72 4.30 20.60
CA VAL A 94 16.00 4.63 19.19
C VAL A 94 14.98 5.63 18.67
N ALA A 95 13.69 5.42 18.97
CA ALA A 95 12.62 6.34 18.58
C ALA A 95 12.80 7.73 19.20
N GLN A 96 13.23 7.84 20.46
CA GLN A 96 13.57 9.12 21.09
C GLN A 96 14.75 9.81 20.39
N LYS A 97 15.84 9.08 20.16
CA LYS A 97 17.06 9.61 19.54
C LYS A 97 16.85 10.08 18.10
N GLU A 98 16.09 9.30 17.32
CA GLU A 98 15.84 9.54 15.90
C GLU A 98 14.54 10.35 15.66
N GLU A 99 13.92 10.84 16.74
CA GLU A 99 12.66 11.60 16.72
C GLU A 99 11.56 10.93 15.88
N ILE A 100 11.40 9.61 16.05
CA ILE A 100 10.37 8.81 15.40
C ILE A 100 9.15 8.76 16.34
N ALA A 101 8.00 9.19 15.84
CA ALA A 101 6.75 9.08 16.57
C ALA A 101 6.25 7.62 16.56
N VAL A 102 5.63 7.20 17.66
CA VAL A 102 5.10 5.84 17.83
C VAL A 102 3.63 5.86 18.25
N ALA A 103 2.88 4.85 17.82
CA ALA A 103 1.50 4.68 18.25
C ALA A 103 1.43 4.05 19.65
N ALA A 104 0.76 4.70 20.60
CA ALA A 104 0.34 4.06 21.84
C ALA A 104 -0.92 3.24 21.57
N ILE A 105 -0.81 1.91 21.75
CA ILE A 105 -1.84 0.95 21.31
C ILE A 105 -2.60 0.27 22.44
N SER A 106 -2.17 0.44 23.70
CA SER A 106 -2.86 -0.01 24.91
C SER A 106 -2.30 0.71 26.14
N LEU A 107 -2.98 0.58 27.29
CA LEU A 107 -2.48 1.10 28.57
C LEU A 107 -1.21 0.35 29.03
N GLU A 108 -1.14 -0.96 28.82
CA GLU A 108 0.04 -1.78 29.14
C GLU A 108 1.23 -1.37 28.27
N TRP A 109 0.99 -1.03 27.00
CA TRP A 109 2.04 -0.51 26.14
C TRP A 109 2.57 0.83 26.65
N LEU A 110 1.70 1.72 27.14
CA LEU A 110 2.12 3.00 27.74
C LEU A 110 2.97 2.79 28.99
N GLN A 111 2.59 1.86 29.87
CA GLN A 111 3.37 1.50 31.06
C GLN A 111 4.75 0.92 30.68
N MET A 112 4.78 0.02 29.69
CA MET A 112 6.03 -0.51 29.15
C MET A 112 6.89 0.60 28.57
N ALA A 113 6.28 1.54 27.82
CA ALA A 113 7.00 2.65 27.22
C ALA A 113 7.62 3.56 28.28
N ALA A 114 6.89 3.87 29.35
CA ALA A 114 7.37 4.70 30.44
C ALA A 114 8.59 4.09 31.15
N ALA A 115 8.68 2.76 31.21
CA ALA A 115 9.82 2.05 31.78
C ALA A 115 11.02 1.93 30.81
N ALA A 116 10.78 2.03 29.50
CA ALA A 116 11.79 1.78 28.47
C ALA A 116 12.40 3.04 27.85
N VAL A 117 11.77 4.20 28.03
CA VAL A 117 12.35 5.50 27.61
C VAL A 117 13.60 5.83 28.43
N GLU A 118 14.62 6.34 27.76
CA GLU A 118 15.90 6.69 28.39
C GLU A 118 15.88 8.12 28.94
N PRO A 119 16.20 8.32 30.23
CA PRO A 119 16.39 9.66 30.79
C PRO A 119 17.51 10.41 30.08
N GLY A 120 17.30 11.70 29.79
CA GLY A 120 18.29 12.56 29.14
C GLY A 120 18.21 12.60 27.61
N LEU A 121 17.39 11.74 26.99
CA LEU A 121 16.98 11.90 25.60
C LEU A 121 15.73 12.80 25.48
N LEU A 122 15.36 13.14 24.24
CA LEU A 122 14.12 13.85 23.95
C LEU A 122 12.89 13.04 24.43
N PRO A 123 11.77 13.70 24.77
CA PRO A 123 10.52 13.01 25.07
C PRO A 123 10.11 12.08 23.92
N LEU A 124 9.55 10.91 24.25
CA LEU A 124 9.02 10.01 23.23
C LEU A 124 7.75 10.60 22.62
N LYS A 125 7.75 10.83 21.30
CA LYS A 125 6.59 11.34 20.56
C LYS A 125 5.53 10.25 20.42
N ILE A 126 4.38 10.44 21.08
CA ILE A 126 3.29 9.47 21.12
C ILE A 126 2.09 9.98 20.32
N HIS A 127 1.59 9.12 19.45
CA HIS A 127 0.26 9.24 18.90
C HIS A 127 -0.67 8.23 19.58
N LEU A 128 -1.64 8.69 20.38
CA LEU A 128 -2.59 7.81 21.04
C LEU A 128 -3.56 7.21 20.01
N LYS A 129 -3.57 5.88 19.90
CA LYS A 129 -4.51 5.19 19.04
C LYS A 129 -5.74 4.76 19.82
N VAL A 130 -6.90 5.22 19.40
CA VAL A 130 -8.21 4.86 19.97
C VAL A 130 -8.90 3.87 19.07
N ASP A 131 -9.34 2.74 19.63
CA ASP A 131 -10.13 1.75 18.93
C ASP A 131 -11.63 2.05 19.04
N THR A 132 -12.19 2.58 17.95
CA THR A 132 -13.61 2.92 17.83
C THR A 132 -14.42 1.85 17.11
N GLY A 133 -13.84 0.69 16.81
CA GLY A 133 -14.58 -0.39 16.15
C GLY A 133 -13.81 -1.22 15.11
N MET A 134 -12.56 -0.86 14.78
CA MET A 134 -11.71 -1.73 13.95
C MET A 134 -11.26 -2.98 14.71
N ARG A 135 -11.19 -2.91 16.05
CA ARG A 135 -10.89 -4.02 16.97
C ARG A 135 -9.55 -4.73 16.71
N ARG A 136 -8.61 -4.05 16.04
CA ARG A 136 -7.26 -4.58 15.81
C ARG A 136 -6.32 -4.25 16.97
N VAL A 137 -6.14 -2.96 17.26
CA VAL A 137 -5.31 -2.41 18.34
C VAL A 137 -5.73 -0.97 18.62
N GLY A 138 -5.47 -0.48 19.83
CA GLY A 138 -5.84 0.86 20.31
C GLY A 138 -6.49 0.75 21.68
N VAL A 139 -6.37 1.81 22.50
CA VAL A 139 -7.12 1.91 23.76
C VAL A 139 -8.61 1.98 23.46
N LEU A 140 -9.43 1.42 24.33
CA LEU A 140 -10.88 1.58 24.22
C LEU A 140 -11.26 3.05 24.46
N THR A 141 -12.42 3.44 23.97
CA THR A 141 -12.93 4.82 24.08
C THR A 141 -13.02 5.30 25.54
N GLU A 142 -13.43 4.41 26.44
CA GLU A 142 -13.55 4.61 27.87
C GLU A 142 -12.20 4.67 28.60
N GLU A 143 -11.15 4.10 28.00
CA GLU A 143 -9.78 4.12 28.54
C GLU A 143 -9.00 5.36 28.08
N ALA A 144 -9.46 6.05 27.03
CA ALA A 144 -8.79 7.21 26.47
C ALA A 144 -8.48 8.31 27.50
N PRO A 145 -9.38 8.69 28.45
CA PRO A 145 -9.06 9.72 29.44
C PRO A 145 -7.89 9.30 30.35
N ILE A 146 -7.85 8.02 30.74
CA ILE A 146 -6.78 7.45 31.56
C ILE A 146 -5.47 7.45 30.77
N ALA A 147 -5.51 7.07 29.49
CA ALA A 147 -4.34 7.06 28.61
C ALA A 147 -3.78 8.47 28.39
N ILE A 148 -4.64 9.46 28.15
CA ILE A 148 -4.24 10.87 27.95
C ILE A 148 -3.56 11.40 29.22
N GLU A 149 -4.16 11.18 30.39
CA GLU A 149 -3.56 11.61 31.66
C GLU A 149 -2.23 10.92 31.92
N PHE A 150 -2.15 9.60 31.65
CA PHE A 150 -0.90 8.86 31.75
C PHE A 150 0.18 9.48 30.84
N ILE A 151 -0.17 9.84 29.59
CA ILE A 151 0.79 10.45 28.67
C ILE A 151 1.35 11.77 29.22
N ARG A 152 0.49 12.60 29.81
CA ARG A 152 0.87 13.91 30.37
C ARG A 152 1.80 13.82 31.59
N GLN A 153 1.70 12.74 32.35
CA GLN A 153 2.47 12.54 33.58
C GLN A 153 3.85 11.89 33.37
N HIS A 154 4.17 11.47 32.14
CA HIS A 154 5.38 10.73 31.79
C HIS A 154 6.24 11.53 30.80
N PRO A 155 7.52 11.17 30.57
CA PRO A 155 8.41 11.90 29.67
C PRO A 155 8.09 11.64 28.19
N PHE A 156 6.85 11.92 27.82
CA PHE A 156 6.30 11.77 26.48
C PHE A 156 5.89 13.14 25.93
N GLU A 157 5.94 13.27 24.61
CA GLU A 157 5.29 14.35 23.89
C GLU A 157 3.97 13.80 23.34
N PHE A 158 2.83 14.38 23.73
CA PHE A 158 1.53 13.99 23.19
C PHE A 158 1.35 14.57 21.78
N ALA A 159 2.01 13.96 20.80
CA ALA A 159 2.13 14.50 19.45
C ALA A 159 0.84 14.34 18.61
N GLY A 160 -0.02 13.38 18.93
CA GLY A 160 -1.28 13.22 18.21
C GLY A 160 -2.24 12.19 18.78
N ILE A 161 -3.44 12.14 18.19
CA ILE A 161 -4.48 11.17 18.53
C ILE A 161 -5.19 10.71 17.26
N PHE A 162 -5.49 9.42 17.16
CA PHE A 162 -6.09 8.86 15.97
C PHE A 162 -6.91 7.61 16.17
N THR A 163 -7.76 7.34 15.17
CA THR A 163 -8.40 6.04 14.98
C THR A 163 -8.22 5.57 13.54
N HIS A 164 -8.80 4.42 13.21
CA HIS A 164 -8.85 3.90 11.84
C HIS A 164 -10.24 3.33 11.55
N PHE A 165 -10.87 3.84 10.49
CA PHE A 165 -12.17 3.36 10.06
C PHE A 165 -12.08 2.00 9.36
N ALA A 166 -13.03 1.12 9.69
CA ALA A 166 -13.12 -0.23 9.14
C ALA A 166 -13.88 -0.29 7.81
N THR A 167 -14.89 0.58 7.64
CA THR A 167 -15.85 0.54 6.51
C THR A 167 -16.01 1.92 5.86
N ALA A 168 -14.92 2.70 5.77
CA ALA A 168 -14.96 4.02 5.12
C ALA A 168 -14.99 3.93 3.59
N ASP A 169 -14.76 2.74 3.05
CA ASP A 169 -14.78 2.39 1.63
C ASP A 169 -16.08 1.70 1.19
N GLU A 170 -17.08 1.65 2.07
CA GLU A 170 -18.43 1.17 1.79
C GLU A 170 -19.42 2.33 1.77
N GLU A 171 -20.64 2.08 1.29
CA GLU A 171 -21.74 3.01 1.50
C GLU A 171 -21.94 3.22 3.01
N SER A 172 -21.99 4.49 3.43
CA SER A 172 -21.93 4.88 4.85
C SER A 172 -22.92 4.08 5.72
N GLY A 173 -22.40 3.08 6.42
CA GLY A 173 -23.16 2.21 7.32
C GLY A 173 -23.13 2.63 8.79
N GLU A 174 -23.90 1.91 9.60
CA GLU A 174 -24.02 2.15 11.06
C GLU A 174 -22.66 2.09 11.77
N LEU A 175 -21.79 1.14 11.38
CA LEU A 175 -20.47 0.98 11.97
C LEU A 175 -19.63 2.24 11.79
N PHE A 176 -19.45 2.73 10.55
CA PHE A 176 -18.70 3.95 10.26
C PHE A 176 -19.21 5.14 11.08
N GLN A 177 -20.53 5.36 11.09
CA GLN A 177 -21.15 6.45 11.84
C GLN A 177 -20.94 6.32 13.35
N ARG A 178 -20.94 5.10 13.90
CA ARG A 178 -20.57 4.86 15.30
C ARG A 178 -19.10 5.20 15.57
N GLN A 179 -18.18 4.75 14.71
CA GLN A 179 -16.75 5.04 14.85
C GLN A 179 -16.48 6.56 14.87
N VAL A 180 -17.18 7.32 14.02
CA VAL A 180 -17.08 8.79 13.97
C VAL A 180 -17.56 9.42 15.27
N ARG A 181 -18.73 9.03 15.78
CA ARG A 181 -19.28 9.56 17.04
C ARG A 181 -18.37 9.26 18.24
N GLU A 182 -17.90 8.02 18.35
CA GLU A 182 -17.00 7.59 19.41
C GLU A 182 -15.69 8.37 19.37
N MET A 183 -15.07 8.50 18.19
CA MET A 183 -13.84 9.28 18.07
C MET A 183 -14.05 10.75 18.43
N LYS A 184 -15.16 11.34 17.99
CA LYS A 184 -15.50 12.73 18.32
C LYS A 184 -15.59 12.95 19.83
N SER A 185 -16.25 12.04 20.57
CA SER A 185 -16.33 12.14 22.03
C SER A 185 -14.98 12.07 22.74
N VAL A 186 -13.98 11.42 22.14
CA VAL A 186 -12.62 11.37 22.68
C VAL A 186 -11.84 12.64 22.30
N ILE A 187 -11.98 13.13 21.06
CA ILE A 187 -11.34 14.37 20.61
C ILE A 187 -11.81 15.57 21.45
N ASP A 188 -13.10 15.63 21.80
CA ASP A 188 -13.67 16.72 22.60
C ASP A 188 -13.04 16.82 24.02
N GLN A 189 -12.26 15.82 24.44
CA GLN A 189 -11.53 15.78 25.72
C GLN A 189 -10.06 16.21 25.59
N VAL A 190 -9.58 16.44 24.37
CA VAL A 190 -8.21 16.91 24.08
C VAL A 190 -8.24 18.44 24.00
N ASP A 191 -7.72 19.10 25.04
CA ASP A 191 -7.69 20.56 25.19
C ASP A 191 -6.42 21.22 24.61
N ASP A 192 -5.41 20.42 24.23
CA ASP A 192 -4.16 20.91 23.66
C ASP A 192 -4.23 21.01 22.12
N PRO A 193 -4.20 22.24 21.54
CA PRO A 193 -4.27 22.44 20.11
C PRO A 193 -3.03 21.96 19.34
N GLN A 194 -1.94 21.61 20.02
CA GLN A 194 -0.73 21.05 19.39
C GLN A 194 -0.88 19.55 19.08
N VAL A 195 -1.81 18.85 19.74
CA VAL A 195 -2.07 17.43 19.51
C VAL A 195 -2.68 17.24 18.13
N LEU A 196 -1.94 16.60 17.21
CA LEU A 196 -2.43 16.36 15.86
C LEU A 196 -3.55 15.31 15.84
N VAL A 197 -4.76 15.74 15.50
CA VAL A 197 -5.90 14.83 15.27
C VAL A 197 -5.90 14.35 13.83
N HIS A 198 -5.88 13.03 13.62
CA HIS A 198 -5.97 12.46 12.29
C HIS A 198 -6.79 11.16 12.26
N VAL A 199 -7.90 11.11 11.53
CA VAL A 199 -8.78 9.91 11.51
C VAL A 199 -8.85 9.27 10.13
N SER A 200 -8.75 10.08 9.08
CA SER A 200 -9.02 9.66 7.72
C SER A 200 -7.91 8.82 7.11
N ASN A 201 -8.29 7.67 6.56
CA ASN A 201 -7.50 6.90 5.59
C ASN A 201 -7.86 7.39 4.16
N SER A 202 -7.33 6.75 3.11
CA SER A 202 -7.64 7.12 1.73
C SER A 202 -9.15 7.18 1.43
N ALA A 203 -9.91 6.19 1.89
CA ALA A 203 -11.35 6.12 1.63
C ALA A 203 -12.12 7.24 2.33
N ALA A 204 -11.88 7.45 3.62
CA ALA A 204 -12.49 8.55 4.37
C ALA A 204 -12.08 9.92 3.81
N ALA A 205 -10.82 10.10 3.39
CA ALA A 205 -10.38 11.36 2.78
C ALA A 205 -11.07 11.67 1.44
N ILE A 206 -11.51 10.64 0.70
CA ILE A 206 -12.28 10.79 -0.54
C ILE A 206 -13.76 11.04 -0.24
N MET A 207 -14.37 10.20 0.59
CA MET A 207 -15.82 10.13 0.77
C MET A 207 -16.35 11.09 1.85
N HIS A 208 -15.49 11.46 2.81
CA HIS A 208 -15.82 12.22 4.01
C HIS A 208 -14.79 13.33 4.28
N PRO A 209 -14.60 14.29 3.35
CA PRO A 209 -13.57 15.33 3.48
C PRO A 209 -13.73 16.21 4.73
N GLU A 210 -14.92 16.27 5.33
CA GLU A 210 -15.19 16.90 6.62
C GLU A 210 -14.44 16.24 7.79
N LEU A 211 -13.97 15.00 7.63
CA LEU A 211 -13.19 14.25 8.61
C LEU A 211 -11.66 14.41 8.40
N ALA A 212 -11.22 15.46 7.70
CA ALA A 212 -9.79 15.71 7.50
C ALA A 212 -9.05 16.04 8.80
N TYR A 213 -9.71 16.77 9.73
CA TYR A 213 -9.12 17.29 10.96
C TYR A 213 -7.75 17.95 10.71
N GLY A 214 -6.72 17.61 11.49
CA GLY A 214 -5.37 18.15 11.32
C GLY A 214 -4.56 17.44 10.24
N ALA A 215 -4.82 16.15 9.99
CA ALA A 215 -4.15 15.41 8.92
C ALA A 215 -4.93 14.21 8.39
N VAL A 216 -4.65 13.86 7.12
CA VAL A 216 -5.19 12.67 6.44
C VAL A 216 -4.07 11.69 6.09
N ARG A 217 -4.28 10.39 6.35
CA ARG A 217 -3.30 9.33 6.06
C ARG A 217 -3.60 8.71 4.69
N ILE A 218 -2.84 9.11 3.67
CA ILE A 218 -3.03 8.64 2.31
C ILE A 218 -2.13 7.43 2.05
N GLY A 219 -2.76 6.27 1.86
CA GLY A 219 -2.10 5.01 1.52
C GLY A 219 -2.40 4.61 0.09
N ILE A 220 -3.30 3.63 -0.09
CA ILE A 220 -3.53 2.97 -1.39
C ILE A 220 -3.76 3.90 -2.59
N SER A 221 -4.48 5.00 -2.37
CA SER A 221 -4.86 5.93 -3.43
C SER A 221 -3.73 6.85 -3.86
N MET A 222 -2.67 7.02 -3.07
CA MET A 222 -1.43 7.64 -3.54
C MET A 222 -0.84 6.86 -4.72
N TYR A 223 -1.01 5.54 -4.72
CA TYR A 223 -0.53 4.63 -5.77
C TYR A 223 -1.50 4.50 -6.95
N GLY A 224 -2.57 5.29 -6.97
CA GLY A 224 -3.54 5.30 -8.06
C GLY A 224 -4.56 4.18 -8.02
N ILE A 225 -4.71 3.53 -6.87
CA ILE A 225 -5.60 2.40 -6.66
C ILE A 225 -6.78 2.86 -5.80
N ALA A 226 -8.01 2.58 -6.27
CA ALA A 226 -9.21 2.88 -5.52
C ALA A 226 -9.30 1.97 -4.27
N PRO A 227 -9.73 2.50 -3.10
CA PRO A 227 -9.88 1.67 -1.90
C PRO A 227 -10.88 0.53 -2.06
N SER A 228 -11.95 0.74 -2.84
CA SER A 228 -12.98 -0.24 -3.16
C SER A 228 -13.69 0.14 -4.47
N PRO A 229 -14.48 -0.78 -5.07
CA PRO A 229 -15.33 -0.45 -6.21
C PRO A 229 -16.34 0.68 -5.93
N TYR A 230 -16.90 0.71 -4.71
CA TYR A 230 -17.83 1.78 -4.30
C TYR A 230 -17.15 3.15 -4.33
N VAL A 231 -15.95 3.26 -3.78
CA VAL A 231 -15.18 4.53 -3.82
C VAL A 231 -14.79 4.88 -5.25
N GLU A 232 -14.42 3.91 -6.10
CA GLU A 232 -14.14 4.14 -7.52
C GLU A 232 -15.31 4.76 -8.27
N GLU A 233 -16.52 4.28 -8.02
CA GLU A 233 -17.72 4.80 -8.67
C GLU A 233 -18.04 6.24 -8.22
N LYS A 234 -17.81 6.56 -6.94
CA LYS A 234 -18.26 7.82 -6.33
C LYS A 234 -17.21 8.92 -6.23
N MET A 235 -15.92 8.61 -6.43
CA MET A 235 -14.84 9.57 -6.22
C MET A 235 -14.95 10.79 -7.17
N PRO A 236 -14.71 12.03 -6.70
CA PRO A 236 -14.89 13.24 -7.52
C PRO A 236 -13.68 13.58 -8.40
N PHE A 237 -12.71 12.68 -8.49
CA PHE A 237 -11.50 12.85 -9.30
C PHE A 237 -11.00 11.49 -9.76
N LYS A 238 -10.10 11.49 -10.74
CA LYS A 238 -9.52 10.25 -11.27
C LYS A 238 -8.16 9.99 -10.64
N LEU A 239 -8.00 8.78 -10.12
CA LEU A 239 -6.70 8.25 -9.72
C LEU A 239 -5.88 7.81 -10.94
N LEU A 240 -4.58 8.05 -10.89
CA LEU A 240 -3.62 7.64 -11.91
C LEU A 240 -2.81 6.44 -11.38
N PRO A 241 -2.99 5.22 -11.93
CA PRO A 241 -2.23 4.05 -11.51
C PRO A 241 -0.73 4.28 -11.64
N ALA A 242 0.01 4.05 -10.55
CA ALA A 242 1.45 4.28 -10.50
C ALA A 242 2.28 3.05 -10.90
N LEU A 243 1.70 1.84 -10.90
CA LEU A 243 2.42 0.60 -11.19
C LEU A 243 1.97 -0.03 -12.51
N SER A 244 2.95 -0.41 -13.32
CA SER A 244 2.79 -1.29 -14.47
C SER A 244 3.74 -2.50 -14.34
N LEU A 245 3.29 -3.68 -14.76
CA LEU A 245 4.09 -4.89 -14.76
C LEU A 245 4.30 -5.36 -16.21
N GLU A 246 5.56 -5.49 -16.62
CA GLU A 246 5.96 -5.72 -18.00
C GLU A 246 6.95 -6.87 -18.10
N THR A 247 6.96 -7.56 -19.24
CA THR A 247 7.97 -8.55 -19.61
C THR A 247 8.06 -8.67 -21.14
N GLU A 248 8.79 -9.67 -21.62
CA GLU A 248 8.93 -10.00 -23.04
C GLU A 248 8.73 -11.49 -23.28
N VAL A 249 8.32 -11.83 -24.49
CA VAL A 249 8.27 -13.22 -24.96
C VAL A 249 9.68 -13.76 -25.10
N VAL A 250 10.02 -14.85 -24.39
CA VAL A 250 11.36 -15.47 -24.45
C VAL A 250 11.42 -16.72 -25.32
N HIS A 251 10.28 -17.31 -25.66
CA HIS A 251 10.18 -18.48 -26.52
C HIS A 251 8.80 -18.57 -27.13
N VAL A 252 8.72 -19.01 -28.38
CA VAL A 252 7.46 -19.22 -29.12
C VAL A 252 7.52 -20.55 -29.83
N LYS A 253 6.46 -21.36 -29.68
CA LYS A 253 6.31 -22.62 -30.42
C LYS A 253 4.88 -22.82 -30.88
N LYS A 254 4.71 -23.58 -31.95
CA LYS A 254 3.41 -24.11 -32.37
C LYS A 254 3.19 -25.46 -31.70
N VAL A 255 2.06 -25.63 -31.02
CA VAL A 255 1.61 -26.91 -30.45
C VAL A 255 0.49 -27.48 -31.31
N LYS A 256 0.47 -28.79 -31.48
CA LYS A 256 -0.55 -29.49 -32.26
C LYS A 256 -1.76 -29.82 -31.41
N ALA A 257 -2.93 -29.90 -32.04
CA ALA A 257 -4.14 -30.36 -31.38
C ALA A 257 -3.90 -31.66 -30.57
N GLY A 258 -4.36 -31.68 -29.32
CA GLY A 258 -4.22 -32.80 -28.40
C GLY A 258 -2.94 -32.78 -27.55
N GLU A 259 -1.95 -31.94 -27.86
CA GLU A 259 -0.76 -31.78 -27.02
C GLU A 259 -1.09 -31.04 -25.71
N THR A 260 -0.38 -31.39 -24.64
CA THR A 260 -0.61 -30.84 -23.30
C THR A 260 0.50 -29.88 -22.85
N LEU A 261 0.16 -28.97 -21.95
CA LEU A 261 1.08 -27.96 -21.43
C LEU A 261 1.23 -28.02 -19.90
N SER A 262 2.45 -27.73 -19.46
CA SER A 262 2.84 -27.52 -18.05
C SER A 262 2.62 -28.73 -17.14
N TYR A 263 2.89 -28.53 -15.85
CA TYR A 263 2.75 -29.53 -14.81
C TYR A 263 1.34 -30.10 -14.73
N GLY A 264 1.25 -31.42 -14.56
CA GLY A 264 -0.01 -32.15 -14.45
C GLY A 264 -0.82 -32.21 -15.74
N ALA A 265 -0.29 -31.72 -16.88
CA ALA A 265 -0.95 -31.76 -18.19
C ALA A 265 -2.39 -31.22 -18.16
N THR A 266 -2.65 -30.22 -17.31
CA THR A 266 -4.01 -29.70 -17.05
C THR A 266 -4.60 -28.90 -18.21
N TYR A 267 -3.75 -28.45 -19.14
CA TYR A 267 -4.19 -27.83 -20.39
C TYR A 267 -3.91 -28.80 -21.53
N ARG A 268 -4.90 -28.98 -22.40
CA ARG A 268 -4.80 -29.71 -23.66
C ARG A 268 -5.29 -28.79 -24.77
N SER A 269 -4.46 -28.61 -25.79
CA SER A 269 -4.82 -27.82 -26.95
C SER A 269 -5.96 -28.51 -27.73
N GLU A 270 -7.01 -27.77 -28.05
CA GLU A 270 -8.14 -28.30 -28.84
C GLU A 270 -7.87 -28.24 -30.35
N LYS A 271 -6.98 -27.34 -30.76
CA LYS A 271 -6.55 -27.11 -32.13
C LYS A 271 -5.06 -26.80 -32.17
N ASP A 272 -4.52 -26.66 -33.37
CA ASP A 272 -3.18 -26.11 -33.56
C ASP A 272 -3.11 -24.66 -33.03
N GLU A 273 -2.19 -24.40 -32.11
CA GLU A 273 -2.10 -23.13 -31.39
C GLU A 273 -0.65 -22.64 -31.28
N TRP A 274 -0.48 -21.32 -31.26
CA TRP A 274 0.81 -20.70 -30.94
C TRP A 274 0.90 -20.43 -29.44
N ILE A 275 2.00 -20.83 -28.82
CA ILE A 275 2.25 -20.68 -27.38
C ILE A 275 3.53 -19.88 -27.17
N ALA A 276 3.42 -18.77 -26.44
CA ALA A 276 4.55 -18.02 -25.92
C ALA A 276 4.91 -18.49 -24.50
N THR A 277 6.18 -18.37 -24.14
CA THR A 277 6.68 -18.47 -22.76
C THR A 277 7.15 -17.10 -22.28
N LEU A 278 6.74 -16.73 -21.06
CA LEU A 278 7.13 -15.49 -20.39
C LEU A 278 8.03 -15.80 -19.17
N PRO A 279 9.07 -15.01 -18.91
CA PRO A 279 10.03 -15.25 -17.82
C PRO A 279 9.54 -14.64 -16.48
N ILE A 280 8.32 -15.01 -16.08
CA ILE A 280 7.72 -14.62 -14.80
C ILE A 280 6.87 -15.79 -14.25
N GLY A 281 6.98 -16.05 -12.95
CA GLY A 281 6.22 -17.12 -12.28
C GLY A 281 5.87 -16.79 -10.84
N TYR A 282 5.40 -17.80 -10.10
CA TYR A 282 4.88 -17.57 -8.74
C TYR A 282 5.94 -17.13 -7.73
N ALA A 283 7.24 -17.40 -7.96
CA ALA A 283 8.31 -16.88 -7.11
C ALA A 283 8.59 -15.38 -7.35
N ASP A 284 7.99 -14.80 -8.37
CA ASP A 284 8.02 -13.36 -8.65
C ASP A 284 6.76 -12.64 -8.13
N GLY A 285 5.75 -13.38 -7.67
CA GLY A 285 4.45 -12.84 -7.27
C GLY A 285 3.31 -13.14 -8.26
N MET A 286 3.60 -13.79 -9.41
CA MET A 286 2.58 -14.25 -10.34
C MET A 286 1.97 -15.58 -9.87
N LEU A 287 1.10 -15.49 -8.85
CA LEU A 287 0.57 -16.66 -8.15
C LEU A 287 -0.21 -17.60 -9.08
N ARG A 288 -0.23 -18.89 -8.72
CA ARG A 288 -0.89 -19.95 -9.52
C ARG A 288 -2.38 -19.73 -9.72
N GLY A 289 -3.05 -18.97 -8.86
CA GLY A 289 -4.46 -18.60 -8.99
C GLY A 289 -4.75 -17.71 -10.21
N LEU A 290 -3.73 -17.07 -10.79
CA LEU A 290 -3.82 -16.26 -12.02
C LEU A 290 -3.89 -17.11 -13.30
N GLN A 291 -4.07 -18.43 -13.19
CA GLN A 291 -4.30 -19.28 -14.37
C GLN A 291 -5.53 -18.78 -15.14
N GLY A 292 -5.40 -18.62 -16.46
CA GLY A 292 -6.46 -18.06 -17.30
C GLY A 292 -6.70 -16.56 -17.12
N GLN A 293 -5.81 -15.84 -16.44
CA GLN A 293 -5.76 -14.37 -16.53
C GLN A 293 -5.21 -13.97 -17.91
N ASP A 294 -5.68 -12.84 -18.43
CA ASP A 294 -5.17 -12.29 -19.68
C ASP A 294 -3.94 -11.41 -19.45
N VAL A 295 -3.03 -11.44 -20.42
CA VAL A 295 -1.96 -10.46 -20.62
C VAL A 295 -2.21 -9.69 -21.93
N LEU A 296 -1.54 -8.56 -22.14
CA LEU A 296 -1.57 -7.86 -23.43
C LEU A 296 -0.31 -8.16 -24.23
N ILE A 297 -0.51 -8.56 -25.49
CA ILE A 297 0.53 -8.66 -26.50
C ILE A 297 0.01 -7.93 -27.74
N ARG A 298 0.74 -6.90 -28.19
CA ARG A 298 0.30 -5.98 -29.26
C ARG A 298 -1.06 -5.30 -29.00
N GLY A 299 -1.43 -5.13 -27.73
CA GLY A 299 -2.70 -4.55 -27.27
C GLY A 299 -3.87 -5.53 -27.23
N GLU A 300 -3.67 -6.78 -27.66
CA GLU A 300 -4.70 -7.83 -27.62
C GLU A 300 -4.57 -8.68 -26.35
N ARG A 301 -5.71 -9.08 -25.80
CA ARG A 301 -5.78 -9.96 -24.62
C ARG A 301 -5.50 -11.40 -25.00
N MET A 302 -4.50 -11.99 -24.34
CA MET A 302 -4.03 -13.34 -24.56
C MET A 302 -4.02 -14.11 -23.23
N PRO A 303 -4.72 -15.26 -23.12
CA PRO A 303 -4.88 -15.94 -21.84
C PRO A 303 -3.65 -16.76 -21.46
N ILE A 304 -3.33 -16.77 -20.16
CA ILE A 304 -2.35 -17.68 -19.56
C ILE A 304 -2.93 -19.11 -19.56
N VAL A 305 -2.20 -20.05 -20.15
CA VAL A 305 -2.61 -21.45 -20.31
C VAL A 305 -1.64 -22.41 -19.64
N GLY A 306 -2.18 -23.54 -19.17
CA GLY A 306 -1.45 -24.46 -18.31
C GLY A 306 -1.16 -23.85 -16.93
N ARG A 307 -0.44 -24.60 -16.09
CA ARG A 307 -0.05 -24.11 -14.76
C ARG A 307 1.07 -23.09 -14.87
N ILE A 308 0.97 -22.03 -14.08
CA ILE A 308 2.07 -21.09 -13.83
C ILE A 308 3.17 -21.83 -13.05
N CYS A 309 4.40 -21.78 -13.57
CA CYS A 309 5.58 -22.38 -12.97
C CYS A 309 6.25 -21.42 -11.97
N MET A 310 7.34 -21.85 -11.35
CA MET A 310 8.07 -21.03 -10.37
C MET A 310 8.58 -19.72 -10.98
N ASP A 311 9.12 -19.80 -12.20
CA ASP A 311 9.85 -18.70 -12.84
C ASP A 311 9.31 -18.32 -14.23
N GLN A 312 8.29 -19.04 -14.71
CA GLN A 312 7.77 -18.90 -16.08
C GLN A 312 6.27 -19.22 -16.16
N CYS A 313 5.61 -18.67 -17.18
CA CYS A 313 4.25 -19.04 -17.55
C CYS A 313 4.09 -19.11 -19.08
N MET A 314 3.02 -19.74 -19.54
CA MET A 314 2.72 -19.87 -20.96
C MET A 314 1.45 -19.12 -21.32
N VAL A 315 1.44 -18.52 -22.51
CA VAL A 315 0.33 -17.72 -23.02
C VAL A 315 -0.05 -18.23 -24.39
N ARG A 316 -1.36 -18.40 -24.62
CA ARG A 316 -1.90 -18.79 -25.93
C ARG A 316 -2.04 -17.55 -26.79
N LEU A 317 -1.41 -17.58 -27.97
CA LEU A 317 -1.38 -16.48 -28.93
C LEU A 317 -2.42 -16.67 -30.04
N ASN A 318 -2.95 -15.55 -30.56
CA ASN A 318 -3.78 -15.56 -31.77
C ASN A 318 -2.95 -15.87 -33.03
N GLU A 319 -1.71 -15.38 -33.08
CA GLU A 319 -0.76 -15.57 -34.19
C GLU A 319 0.67 -15.71 -33.67
N GLN A 320 1.61 -16.07 -34.55
CA GLN A 320 3.02 -16.12 -34.19
C GLN A 320 3.56 -14.70 -33.93
N VAL A 321 4.28 -14.53 -32.83
CA VAL A 321 5.04 -13.31 -32.52
C VAL A 321 6.53 -13.62 -32.41
N PRO A 322 7.43 -12.63 -32.62
CA PRO A 322 8.86 -12.85 -32.43
C PRO A 322 9.24 -12.94 -30.94
N VAL A 323 10.36 -13.60 -30.64
CA VAL A 323 11.03 -13.48 -29.34
C VAL A 323 11.44 -12.02 -29.14
N GLY A 324 11.27 -11.51 -27.91
CA GLY A 324 11.45 -10.09 -27.57
C GLY A 324 10.18 -9.24 -27.75
N GLU A 325 9.07 -9.82 -28.24
CA GLU A 325 7.80 -9.09 -28.28
C GLU A 325 7.35 -8.68 -26.86
N LYS A 326 6.97 -7.41 -26.70
CA LYS A 326 6.63 -6.82 -25.40
C LYS A 326 5.29 -7.33 -24.90
N VAL A 327 5.24 -7.61 -23.60
CA VAL A 327 4.04 -8.12 -22.92
C VAL A 327 3.71 -7.25 -21.72
N GLN A 328 2.45 -6.81 -21.64
CA GLN A 328 1.91 -6.11 -20.47
C GLN A 328 1.12 -7.09 -19.60
N LEU A 329 1.54 -7.27 -18.35
CA LEU A 329 0.89 -8.13 -17.37
C LEU A 329 -0.16 -7.35 -16.55
N ILE A 330 0.18 -6.12 -16.16
CA ILE A 330 -0.70 -5.14 -15.48
C ILE A 330 -0.37 -3.78 -16.08
N GLY A 331 -1.37 -3.01 -16.52
CA GLY A 331 -1.18 -1.70 -17.15
C GLY A 331 -1.72 -1.64 -18.57
N LYS A 332 -1.33 -0.60 -19.31
CA LYS A 332 -1.82 -0.34 -20.68
C LYS A 332 -0.81 -0.78 -21.74
N GLN A 333 -1.31 -1.29 -22.86
CA GLN A 333 -0.52 -1.51 -24.06
C GLN A 333 -1.38 -1.19 -25.29
N ARG A 334 -1.00 -0.16 -26.05
CA ARG A 334 -1.86 0.41 -27.11
C ARG A 334 -3.25 0.73 -26.54
N ASP A 335 -4.31 0.24 -27.16
CA ASP A 335 -5.70 0.42 -26.71
C ASP A 335 -6.15 -0.60 -25.65
N GLY A 336 -5.32 -1.62 -25.37
CA GLY A 336 -5.58 -2.61 -24.34
C GLY A 336 -5.20 -2.14 -22.95
N LEU A 337 -5.92 -2.62 -21.94
CA LEU A 337 -5.65 -2.40 -20.51
C LEU A 337 -5.89 -3.71 -19.77
N VAL A 338 -4.96 -4.12 -18.90
CA VAL A 338 -5.19 -5.12 -17.84
C VAL A 338 -5.10 -4.41 -16.51
N ARG A 339 -6.20 -4.35 -15.76
CA ARG A 339 -6.24 -3.67 -14.46
C ARG A 339 -5.66 -4.53 -13.36
N ILE A 340 -5.12 -3.88 -12.32
CA ILE A 340 -4.67 -4.57 -11.11
C ILE A 340 -5.85 -5.24 -10.38
N ASP A 341 -7.05 -4.67 -10.50
CA ASP A 341 -8.28 -5.23 -9.93
C ASP A 341 -8.64 -6.58 -10.54
N GLU A 342 -8.36 -6.81 -11.82
CA GLU A 342 -8.61 -8.10 -12.48
C GLU A 342 -7.77 -9.21 -11.82
N TRP A 343 -6.53 -8.92 -11.45
CA TRP A 343 -5.68 -9.86 -10.73
C TRP A 343 -6.20 -10.12 -9.31
N ALA A 344 -6.66 -9.08 -8.63
CA ALA A 344 -7.24 -9.19 -7.30
C ALA A 344 -8.51 -10.05 -7.30
N GLU A 345 -9.42 -9.81 -8.23
CA GLU A 345 -10.65 -10.59 -8.42
C GLU A 345 -10.33 -12.06 -8.71
N LYS A 346 -9.40 -12.32 -9.65
CA LYS A 346 -8.98 -13.68 -10.01
C LYS A 346 -8.38 -14.44 -8.82
N LEU A 347 -7.71 -13.74 -7.92
CA LEU A 347 -7.10 -14.31 -6.72
C LEU A 347 -8.02 -14.33 -5.50
N GLY A 348 -9.23 -13.76 -5.58
CA GLY A 348 -10.16 -13.65 -4.45
C GLY A 348 -9.61 -12.76 -3.33
N THR A 349 -8.91 -11.68 -3.69
CA THR A 349 -8.28 -10.73 -2.76
C THR A 349 -8.64 -9.28 -3.15
N ILE A 350 -7.97 -8.30 -2.55
CA ILE A 350 -8.09 -6.87 -2.83
C ILE A 350 -6.86 -6.35 -3.60
N PRO A 351 -7.00 -5.26 -4.36
CA PRO A 351 -5.91 -4.64 -5.13
C PRO A 351 -4.65 -4.29 -4.32
N TYR A 352 -4.79 -4.13 -3.00
CA TYR A 352 -3.69 -3.82 -2.08
C TYR A 352 -2.64 -4.93 -2.03
N GLU A 353 -3.06 -6.20 -2.12
CA GLU A 353 -2.15 -7.34 -1.98
C GLU A 353 -1.30 -7.53 -3.24
N ILE A 354 -1.83 -7.22 -4.42
CA ILE A 354 -1.19 -7.47 -5.71
C ILE A 354 0.22 -6.86 -5.84
N PRO A 355 0.45 -5.58 -5.55
CA PRO A 355 1.79 -5.03 -5.65
C PRO A 355 2.70 -5.51 -4.50
N CYS A 356 2.14 -5.83 -3.34
CA CYS A 356 2.89 -6.29 -2.16
C CYS A 356 3.44 -7.72 -2.32
N ILE A 357 2.78 -8.57 -3.11
CA ILE A 357 3.27 -9.94 -3.39
C ILE A 357 4.36 -9.98 -4.46
N LEU A 358 4.60 -8.88 -5.19
CA LEU A 358 5.67 -8.81 -6.19
C LEU A 358 7.02 -8.84 -5.48
N THR A 359 7.80 -9.90 -5.68
CA THR A 359 9.03 -10.10 -4.92
C THR A 359 10.17 -9.20 -5.40
N LYS A 360 11.24 -9.08 -4.60
CA LYS A 360 12.45 -8.32 -4.95
C LYS A 360 13.17 -8.83 -6.21
N ARG A 361 12.81 -10.02 -6.72
CA ARG A 361 13.32 -10.57 -7.99
C ARG A 361 12.85 -9.78 -9.21
N ILE A 362 11.74 -9.04 -9.09
CA ILE A 362 11.28 -8.11 -10.11
C ILE A 362 11.92 -6.75 -9.81
N PRO A 363 12.83 -6.24 -10.67
CA PRO A 363 13.37 -4.90 -10.49
C PRO A 363 12.26 -3.85 -10.64
N ARG A 364 12.29 -2.83 -9.78
CA ARG A 364 11.48 -1.62 -9.92
C ARG A 364 12.25 -0.60 -10.75
N MET A 365 11.60 -0.06 -11.77
CA MET A 365 12.12 0.99 -12.63
C MET A 365 11.28 2.25 -12.44
N TYR A 366 11.91 3.35 -12.08
CA TYR A 366 11.23 4.62 -11.76
C TYR A 366 11.37 5.60 -12.91
N HIS A 367 10.34 6.41 -13.14
CA HIS A 367 10.37 7.53 -14.10
C HIS A 367 9.48 8.68 -13.65
#